data_AF-F6SLI9-F1
#
_entry.id   AF-F6SLI9-F1
#
_cell.length_a   1.000
_cell.length_b   1.000
_cell.length_c   1.000
_cell.angle_alpha   90.00
_cell.angle_beta   90.00
_cell.angle_gamma   90.00
#
_symmetry.space_group_name_H-M   'P 1'
#
loop_
_entity.id
_entity.type
_entity.pdbx_description
1 polymer ?
#
loop_
_entity_poly.entity_id
_entity_poly.type
_entity_poly.pdbx_seq_one_letter_code
_entity_poly.pdbx_strand_id
1 'polypeptide(L)'
;MKCIWFVLLVEVISVVDSYRPLTSRGSIDLYLTSKLEIPYRMCMPKAPDYVHATARPSNPSLPHKFNVTILEIKKLSFIVEIERVDQAAGWDRMLITVDWSLYIGKGIGYQNLILWFPNAVDRRGMNRNTASKYCTDMGGRLVDIVDKAMYDVVYNYCRQTIVFGLQSATNIWLGSSYNTTTDTVTQSNGKPGYHGDWTPGGYPLRGSG
;
A
#
# COMPACT_ATOMS: atom_id res chain seq x y z
N MET A 1 27.51 -14.76 42.93
CA MET A 1 27.55 -14.96 41.46
C MET A 1 26.29 -14.33 40.90
N LYS A 2 26.43 -13.21 40.18
CA LYS A 2 25.30 -12.47 39.60
C LYS A 2 25.31 -12.73 38.09
N CYS A 3 24.39 -13.57 37.62
CA CYS A 3 24.15 -13.76 36.20
C CYS A 3 23.31 -12.59 35.68
N ILE A 4 23.80 -11.93 34.64
CA ILE A 4 23.11 -10.86 33.93
C ILE A 4 23.19 -11.16 32.42
N TRP A 5 22.00 -11.31 31.82
CA TRP A 5 21.58 -10.96 30.44
C TRP A 5 22.11 -11.85 29.31
N PHE A 6 21.33 -12.22 28.29
CA PHE A 6 20.46 -11.41 27.43
C PHE A 6 19.09 -12.04 27.18
N VAL A 7 18.02 -11.26 27.38
CA VAL A 7 16.74 -11.50 26.70
C VAL A 7 16.94 -11.06 25.25
N LEU A 8 17.32 -12.02 24.40
CA LEU A 8 17.32 -11.88 22.96
C LEU A 8 15.84 -11.92 22.52
N LEU A 9 15.15 -10.78 22.54
CA LEU A 9 13.86 -10.61 21.86
C LEU A 9 14.15 -10.60 20.34
N VAL A 10 14.46 -11.77 19.81
CA VAL A 10 14.38 -12.02 18.37
C VAL A 10 12.90 -12.23 18.12
N GLU A 11 12.21 -11.19 17.66
CA GLU A 11 11.03 -11.40 16.83
C GLU A 11 11.53 -12.12 15.58
N VAL A 12 11.56 -13.45 15.66
CA VAL A 12 11.71 -14.31 14.49
C VAL A 12 10.46 -14.00 13.69
N ILE A 13 10.59 -13.20 12.63
CA ILE A 13 9.58 -13.15 11.56
C ILE A 13 9.67 -14.54 10.92
N SER A 14 8.99 -15.52 11.52
CA SER A 14 8.84 -16.82 10.93
C SER A 14 8.01 -16.59 9.67
N VAL A 15 8.68 -16.66 8.53
CA VAL A 15 8.02 -16.82 7.23
C VAL A 15 7.47 -18.24 7.21
N VAL A 16 6.44 -18.48 8.01
CA VAL A 16 5.40 -19.43 7.61
C VAL A 16 4.79 -18.79 6.36
N ASP A 17 4.45 -19.59 5.35
CA ASP A 17 3.76 -19.21 4.10
C ASP A 17 2.40 -18.52 4.34
N SER A 18 2.39 -17.45 5.12
CA SER A 18 1.27 -16.54 5.24
C SER A 18 1.33 -15.71 3.97
N TYR A 19 0.32 -15.85 3.12
CA TYR A 19 0.10 -15.03 1.93
C TYR A 19 -0.20 -13.55 2.29
N ARG A 20 -0.06 -13.20 3.58
CA ARG A 20 -0.08 -11.86 4.12
C ARG A 20 1.21 -11.14 3.71
N PRO A 21 1.11 -9.97 3.08
CA PRO A 21 2.29 -9.13 2.88
C PRO A 21 2.93 -8.80 4.23
N LEU A 22 4.23 -9.01 4.36
CA LEU A 22 4.97 -8.47 5.51
C LEU A 22 5.09 -6.97 5.30
N THR A 23 4.43 -6.18 6.13
CA THR A 23 4.49 -4.72 6.07
C THR A 23 5.30 -4.17 7.24
N SER A 24 6.03 -3.10 6.97
CA SER A 24 6.72 -2.36 8.02
C SER A 24 6.76 -0.87 7.68
N ARG A 25 7.04 -0.06 8.70
CA ARG A 25 7.15 1.40 8.58
C ARG A 25 8.27 1.91 9.46
N GLY A 26 8.82 3.05 9.08
CA GLY A 26 9.82 3.74 9.87
C GLY A 26 9.94 5.20 9.50
N SER A 27 10.79 5.88 10.24
CA SER A 27 11.01 7.31 10.13
C SER A 27 12.47 7.60 10.48
N ILE A 28 13.11 8.50 9.76
CA ILE A 28 14.49 8.91 10.04
C ILE A 28 14.69 10.39 9.73
N ASP A 29 15.36 11.09 10.65
CA ASP A 29 15.81 12.46 10.44
C ASP A 29 17.20 12.48 9.80
N LEU A 30 17.34 13.22 8.70
CA LEU A 30 18.56 13.34 7.93
C LEU A 30 18.70 14.76 7.38
N TYR A 31 19.94 15.18 7.13
CA TYR A 31 20.17 16.41 6.39
C TYR A 31 19.81 16.20 4.92
N LEU A 32 19.01 17.13 4.37
CA LEU A 32 18.54 17.08 3.01
C LEU A 32 19.73 17.06 2.03
N THR A 33 19.73 16.05 1.18
CA THR A 33 20.56 15.98 -0.01
C THR A 33 19.68 15.47 -1.15
N SER A 34 20.07 15.71 -2.39
CA SER A 34 19.27 15.28 -3.55
C SER A 34 19.12 13.77 -3.61
N LYS A 35 20.13 13.00 -3.16
CA LYS A 35 20.12 11.53 -3.22
C LYS A 35 20.56 10.93 -1.89
N LEU A 36 19.69 10.12 -1.29
CA LEU A 36 19.90 9.50 0.03
C LEU A 36 19.71 7.99 -0.03
N GLU A 37 20.50 7.26 0.75
CA GLU A 37 20.24 5.86 1.06
C GLU A 37 19.66 5.75 2.47
N ILE A 38 18.43 5.25 2.55
CA ILE A 38 17.66 5.16 3.79
C ILE A 38 17.71 3.72 4.30
N PRO A 39 18.37 3.43 5.44
CA PRO A 39 18.39 2.10 6.02
C PRO A 39 17.05 1.81 6.71
N TYR A 40 16.51 0.61 6.50
CA TYR A 40 15.29 0.20 7.20
C TYR A 40 15.52 -0.12 8.67
N ARG A 41 16.78 -0.43 9.04
CA ARG A 41 17.19 -0.90 10.39
C ARG A 41 16.41 -2.11 10.88
N MET A 42 16.12 -3.05 9.97
CA MET A 42 15.44 -4.30 10.26
C MET A 42 16.09 -5.47 9.52
N CYS A 43 16.01 -6.66 10.11
CA CYS A 43 16.44 -7.90 9.48
C CYS A 43 15.32 -8.41 8.56
N MET A 44 15.50 -8.30 7.24
CA MET A 44 14.52 -8.82 6.28
C MET A 44 14.98 -10.11 5.61
N PRO A 45 14.04 -11.03 5.30
CA PRO A 45 14.35 -12.27 4.59
C PRO A 45 14.83 -12.02 3.16
N LYS A 46 14.22 -11.05 2.45
CA LYS A 46 14.60 -10.59 1.11
C LYS A 46 14.40 -9.07 0.96
N ALA A 47 14.77 -8.50 -0.18
CA ALA A 47 14.42 -7.10 -0.49
C ALA A 47 12.90 -6.92 -0.59
N PRO A 48 12.36 -5.78 -0.10
CA PRO A 48 10.96 -5.44 -0.31
C PRO A 48 10.57 -5.44 -1.78
N ASP A 49 9.34 -5.85 -2.06
CA ASP A 49 8.76 -5.77 -3.41
C ASP A 49 8.26 -4.34 -3.71
N TYR A 50 8.09 -3.52 -2.67
CA TYR A 50 7.69 -2.10 -2.78
C TYR A 50 8.11 -1.30 -1.55
N VAL A 51 8.35 -0.01 -1.78
CA VAL A 51 8.55 1.01 -0.76
C VAL A 51 7.77 2.26 -1.17
N HIS A 52 7.09 2.87 -0.21
CA HIS A 52 6.56 4.21 -0.32
C HIS A 52 7.27 5.10 0.70
N ALA A 53 7.68 6.29 0.30
CA ALA A 53 8.34 7.24 1.17
C ALA A 53 7.83 8.65 0.93
N THR A 54 7.79 9.44 2.00
CA THR A 54 7.45 10.86 2.00
C THR A 54 8.47 11.61 2.81
N ALA A 55 8.77 12.85 2.41
CA ALA A 55 9.66 13.73 3.16
C ALA A 55 8.90 14.94 3.67
N ARG A 56 9.24 15.38 4.87
CA ARG A 56 8.73 16.60 5.50
C ARG A 56 9.83 17.29 6.30
N PRO A 57 9.71 18.59 6.58
CA PRO A 57 10.65 19.25 7.48
C PRO A 57 10.60 18.60 8.86
N SER A 58 11.76 18.39 9.50
CA SER A 58 11.78 17.90 10.88
C SER A 58 11.19 18.93 11.84
N ASN A 59 11.33 20.22 11.53
CA ASN A 59 10.57 21.30 12.18
C ASN A 59 9.23 21.51 11.45
N PRO A 60 8.09 21.07 12.00
CA PRO A 60 6.79 21.10 11.31
C PRO A 60 6.26 22.51 11.06
N SER A 61 6.83 23.55 11.68
CA SER A 61 6.46 24.95 11.42
C SER A 61 6.99 25.47 10.08
N LEU A 62 7.92 24.76 9.44
CA LEU A 62 8.46 25.14 8.13
C LEU A 62 7.50 24.72 7.01
N PRO A 63 7.21 25.60 6.03
CA PRO A 63 6.20 25.32 4.99
C PRO A 63 6.74 24.51 3.79
N HIS A 64 7.93 23.90 3.92
CA HIS A 64 8.61 23.28 2.77
C HIS A 64 7.91 21.98 2.35
N LYS A 65 7.93 21.75 1.04
CA LYS A 65 7.30 20.58 0.41
C LYS A 65 8.34 19.82 -0.39
N PHE A 66 8.22 18.50 -0.40
CA PHE A 66 9.15 17.62 -1.05
C PHE A 66 8.43 16.60 -1.93
N ASN A 67 9.00 16.34 -3.10
CA ASN A 67 8.75 15.13 -3.86
C ASN A 67 9.84 14.12 -3.52
N VAL A 68 9.42 12.85 -3.39
CA VAL A 68 10.31 11.74 -3.13
C VAL A 68 10.14 10.72 -4.24
N THR A 69 11.24 10.36 -4.87
CA THR A 69 11.28 9.35 -5.94
C THR A 69 12.12 8.17 -5.45
N ILE A 70 11.53 6.97 -5.41
CA ILE A 70 12.28 5.75 -5.11
C ILE A 70 13.09 5.36 -6.35
N LEU A 71 14.42 5.35 -6.23
CA LEU A 71 15.32 4.97 -7.32
C LEU A 71 15.66 3.47 -7.29
N GLU A 72 15.88 2.92 -6.10
CA GLU A 72 16.30 1.53 -5.92
C GLU A 72 15.83 0.97 -4.58
N ILE A 73 15.38 -0.28 -4.57
CA ILE A 73 14.99 -1.01 -3.35
C ILE A 73 15.99 -2.14 -3.13
N LYS A 74 16.66 -2.14 -1.99
CA LYS A 74 17.64 -3.15 -1.61
C LYS A 74 17.16 -3.97 -0.40
N LYS A 75 17.92 -5.00 -0.04
CA LYS A 75 17.58 -5.87 1.10
C LYS A 75 17.56 -5.14 2.45
N LEU A 76 18.40 -4.13 2.66
CA LEU A 76 18.57 -3.48 3.97
C LEU A 76 18.37 -1.95 3.91
N SER A 77 18.15 -1.40 2.73
CA SER A 77 17.97 0.02 2.48
C SER A 77 17.19 0.26 1.19
N PHE A 78 16.85 1.52 0.93
CA PHE A 78 16.39 1.99 -0.36
C PHE A 78 17.05 3.31 -0.70
N ILE A 79 17.24 3.57 -1.98
CA ILE A 79 17.79 4.82 -2.49
C ILE A 79 16.62 5.70 -2.95
N VAL A 80 16.62 6.94 -2.50
CA VAL A 80 15.66 7.96 -2.90
C VAL A 80 16.34 9.16 -3.50
N GLU A 81 15.64 9.79 -4.44
CA GLU A 81 15.85 11.17 -4.82
C GLU A 81 14.82 12.04 -4.11
N ILE A 82 15.26 13.15 -3.50
CA ILE A 82 14.39 14.11 -2.83
C ILE A 82 14.56 15.47 -3.50
N GLU A 83 13.44 15.98 -4.00
CA GLU A 83 13.35 17.29 -4.63
C GLU A 83 12.47 18.18 -3.77
N ARG A 84 12.96 19.38 -3.44
CA ARG A 84 12.14 20.41 -2.79
C ARG A 84 11.33 21.14 -3.86
N VAL A 85 10.01 21.15 -3.73
CA VAL A 85 9.11 21.65 -4.79
C VAL A 85 8.69 23.12 -4.61
N ASP A 86 8.91 23.70 -3.44
CA ASP A 86 8.59 25.10 -3.18
C ASP A 86 9.70 26.08 -3.60
N GLN A 87 10.91 25.60 -3.91
CA GLN A 87 12.03 26.45 -4.31
C GLN A 87 13.09 25.65 -5.09
N ALA A 88 13.46 26.13 -6.28
CA ALA A 88 14.31 25.39 -7.22
C ALA A 88 15.81 25.30 -6.85
N ALA A 89 16.38 26.25 -6.09
CA ALA A 89 17.82 26.25 -5.78
C ALA A 89 18.19 27.14 -4.56
N GLY A 90 19.45 27.02 -4.12
CA GLY A 90 20.13 28.00 -3.25
C GLY A 90 19.76 27.94 -1.76
N TRP A 91 19.43 26.76 -1.23
CA TRP A 91 18.98 26.58 0.15
C TRP A 91 20.07 26.01 1.07
N ASP A 92 20.04 26.44 2.33
CA ASP A 92 20.91 25.96 3.40
C ASP A 92 20.58 24.51 3.77
N ARG A 93 21.58 23.77 4.26
CA ARG A 93 21.39 22.43 4.81
C ARG A 93 20.22 22.42 5.81
N MET A 94 19.13 21.74 5.45
CA MET A 94 17.97 21.58 6.32
C MET A 94 17.85 20.15 6.82
N LEU A 95 17.29 19.99 8.01
CA LEU A 95 16.94 18.69 8.56
C LEU A 95 15.52 18.32 8.09
N ILE A 96 15.40 17.15 7.47
CA ILE A 96 14.13 16.57 7.03
C ILE A 96 13.88 15.23 7.72
N THR A 97 12.62 14.91 7.92
CA THR A 97 12.17 13.57 8.30
C THR A 97 11.72 12.84 7.04
N VAL A 98 12.28 11.66 6.80
CA VAL A 98 11.81 10.72 5.77
C VAL A 98 10.98 9.64 6.46
N ASP A 99 9.67 9.67 6.24
CA ASP A 99 8.74 8.64 6.67
C ASP A 99 8.58 7.61 5.54
N TRP A 100 8.64 6.33 5.85
CA TRP A 100 8.53 5.27 4.86
C TRP A 100 7.69 4.08 5.32
N SER A 101 7.13 3.37 4.36
CA SER A 101 6.48 2.08 4.52
C SER A 101 6.94 1.13 3.42
N LEU A 102 6.97 -0.16 3.71
CA LEU A 102 7.39 -1.20 2.78
C LEU A 102 6.45 -2.40 2.82
N TYR A 103 6.50 -3.23 1.78
CA TYR A 103 5.98 -4.59 1.85
C TYR A 103 6.86 -5.63 1.16
N ILE A 104 6.77 -6.85 1.68
CA ILE A 104 7.33 -8.06 1.10
C ILE A 104 6.17 -9.04 0.85
N GLY A 105 5.90 -9.42 -0.40
CA GLY A 105 4.82 -10.33 -0.74
C GLY A 105 4.32 -10.24 -2.18
N LYS A 106 3.23 -10.94 -2.48
CA LYS A 106 2.54 -10.88 -3.78
C LYS A 106 1.41 -9.84 -3.68
N GLY A 107 1.76 -8.60 -3.97
CA GLY A 107 0.87 -7.44 -3.97
C GLY A 107 1.22 -6.48 -5.09
N ILE A 108 0.49 -5.37 -5.17
CA ILE A 108 0.81 -4.23 -6.02
C ILE A 108 0.60 -2.93 -5.24
N GLY A 109 1.50 -1.97 -5.40
CA GLY A 109 1.40 -0.65 -4.77
C GLY A 109 0.56 0.31 -5.61
N TYR A 110 -0.25 1.14 -4.95
CA TYR A 110 -0.87 2.33 -5.55
C TYR A 110 -0.83 3.47 -4.54
N GLN A 111 -0.06 4.52 -4.83
CA GLN A 111 0.19 5.62 -3.89
C GLN A 111 0.66 5.08 -2.52
N ASN A 112 -0.05 5.37 -1.44
CA ASN A 112 0.25 4.88 -0.10
C ASN A 112 -0.47 3.57 0.27
N LEU A 113 -1.10 2.90 -0.71
CA LEU A 113 -1.85 1.66 -0.52
C LEU A 113 -1.08 0.46 -1.09
N ILE A 114 -1.28 -0.68 -0.45
CA ILE A 114 -0.83 -1.98 -0.91
C ILE A 114 -2.06 -2.84 -1.17
N LEU A 115 -2.23 -3.25 -2.42
CA LEU A 115 -3.30 -4.10 -2.86
C LEU A 115 -2.78 -5.54 -2.93
N TRP A 116 -3.51 -6.47 -2.35
CA TRP A 116 -3.11 -7.88 -2.36
C TRP A 116 -4.35 -8.78 -2.39
N PHE A 117 -4.18 -10.00 -2.89
CA PHE A 117 -5.22 -11.02 -2.86
C PHE A 117 -4.86 -12.09 -1.83
N PRO A 118 -5.85 -12.67 -1.13
CA PRO A 118 -5.64 -13.88 -0.36
C PRO A 118 -5.10 -15.00 -1.24
N ASN A 119 -4.52 -16.00 -0.58
CA ASN A 119 -3.98 -17.19 -1.22
C ASN A 119 -4.97 -17.75 -2.26
N ALA A 120 -4.45 -18.19 -3.41
CA ALA A 120 -5.24 -18.89 -4.43
C ALA A 120 -6.00 -20.11 -3.86
N VAL A 121 -5.44 -20.77 -2.83
CA VAL A 121 -6.08 -21.90 -2.14
C VAL A 121 -7.24 -21.47 -1.24
N ASP A 122 -7.28 -20.20 -0.84
CA ASP A 122 -8.36 -19.60 -0.03
C ASP A 122 -9.42 -18.90 -0.91
N ARG A 123 -9.38 -19.08 -2.22
CA ARG A 123 -10.40 -18.57 -3.15
C ARG A 123 -11.72 -19.30 -2.91
N ARG A 124 -12.53 -18.76 -2.01
CA ARG A 124 -13.90 -19.19 -1.75
C ARG A 124 -14.86 -18.14 -2.28
N GLY A 125 -16.02 -18.57 -2.77
CA GLY A 125 -17.16 -17.67 -2.90
C GLY A 125 -17.49 -17.14 -1.51
N MET A 126 -17.24 -15.86 -1.27
CA MET A 126 -17.54 -15.18 -0.01
C MET A 126 -18.57 -14.08 -0.27
N ASN A 127 -19.45 -13.83 0.69
CA ASN A 127 -20.26 -12.60 0.68
C ASN A 127 -19.41 -11.41 1.15
N ARG A 128 -19.92 -10.19 0.94
CA ARG A 128 -19.22 -8.94 1.29
C ARG A 128 -18.80 -8.87 2.76
N ASN A 129 -19.66 -9.30 3.69
CA ASN A 129 -19.37 -9.22 5.13
C ASN A 129 -18.23 -10.16 5.52
N THR A 130 -18.22 -11.38 5.01
CA THR A 130 -17.14 -12.35 5.23
C THR A 130 -15.82 -11.86 4.61
N ALA A 131 -15.87 -11.33 3.39
CA ALA A 131 -14.68 -10.78 2.72
C ALA A 131 -14.13 -9.57 3.48
N SER A 132 -15.00 -8.66 3.93
CA SER A 132 -14.60 -7.49 4.73
C SER A 132 -13.97 -7.91 6.05
N LYS A 133 -14.58 -8.86 6.77
CA LYS A 133 -14.03 -9.38 8.02
C LYS A 133 -12.65 -10.00 7.80
N TYR A 134 -12.51 -10.83 6.77
CA TYR A 134 -11.22 -11.44 6.43
C TYR A 134 -10.13 -10.38 6.19
N CYS A 135 -10.43 -9.34 5.39
CA CYS A 135 -9.48 -8.26 5.16
C CYS A 135 -9.09 -7.52 6.46
N THR A 136 -10.06 -7.24 7.33
CA THR A 136 -9.83 -6.61 8.63
C THR A 136 -8.97 -7.48 9.56
N ASP A 137 -9.27 -8.77 9.66
CA ASP A 137 -8.54 -9.74 10.49
C ASP A 137 -7.07 -9.85 10.03
N MET A 138 -6.80 -9.60 8.74
CA MET A 138 -5.46 -9.57 8.15
C MET A 138 -4.75 -8.21 8.26
N GLY A 139 -5.37 -7.22 8.93
CA GLY A 139 -4.84 -5.87 9.11
C GLY A 139 -5.00 -4.95 7.89
N GLY A 140 -5.90 -5.30 6.97
CA GLY A 140 -6.26 -4.51 5.80
C GLY A 140 -7.75 -4.15 5.80
N ARG A 141 -8.27 -3.87 4.60
CA ARG A 141 -9.70 -3.62 4.34
C ARG A 141 -10.01 -3.90 2.88
N LEU A 142 -11.28 -4.04 2.53
CA LEU A 142 -11.68 -4.05 1.12
C LEU A 142 -11.28 -2.71 0.47
N VAL A 143 -10.81 -2.80 -0.77
CA VAL A 143 -10.28 -1.66 -1.52
C VAL A 143 -11.42 -0.74 -1.99
N ASP A 144 -11.27 0.56 -1.77
CA ASP A 144 -12.07 1.58 -2.46
C ASP A 144 -11.34 1.99 -3.72
N ILE A 145 -12.04 2.09 -4.85
CA ILE A 145 -11.46 2.66 -6.06
C ILE A 145 -11.78 4.15 -6.09
N VAL A 146 -10.74 4.95 -6.00
CA VAL A 146 -10.86 6.41 -5.82
C VAL A 146 -10.91 7.16 -7.15
N ASP A 147 -10.29 6.62 -8.20
CA ASP A 147 -10.18 7.22 -9.52
C ASP A 147 -9.96 6.15 -10.61
N LYS A 148 -9.90 6.58 -11.88
CA LYS A 148 -9.67 5.70 -13.02
C LYS A 148 -8.29 5.04 -12.97
N ALA A 149 -7.25 5.74 -12.53
CA ALA A 149 -5.90 5.18 -12.50
C ALA A 149 -5.81 4.00 -11.53
N MET A 150 -6.47 4.12 -10.37
CA MET A 150 -6.63 3.04 -9.42
C MET A 150 -7.47 1.89 -9.98
N TYR A 151 -8.55 2.19 -10.72
CA TYR A 151 -9.33 1.17 -11.42
C TYR A 151 -8.45 0.36 -12.37
N ASP A 152 -7.66 1.01 -13.22
CA ASP A 152 -6.79 0.36 -14.20
C ASP A 152 -5.75 -0.53 -13.50
N VAL A 153 -5.18 -0.07 -12.37
CA VAL A 153 -4.25 -0.87 -11.55
C VAL A 153 -4.93 -2.10 -10.95
N VAL A 154 -6.10 -1.92 -10.31
CA VAL A 154 -6.85 -3.02 -9.71
C VAL A 154 -7.26 -4.04 -10.78
N TYR A 155 -7.80 -3.57 -11.91
CA TYR A 155 -8.26 -4.41 -13.02
C TYR A 155 -7.11 -5.26 -13.59
N ASN A 156 -5.97 -4.63 -13.89
CA ASN A 156 -4.80 -5.34 -14.40
C ASN A 156 -4.23 -6.32 -13.38
N TYR A 157 -4.19 -5.94 -12.10
CA TYR A 157 -3.76 -6.82 -11.03
C TYR A 157 -4.66 -8.05 -10.87
N CYS A 158 -5.98 -7.87 -10.96
CA CYS A 158 -6.95 -8.98 -10.99
C CYS A 158 -6.67 -9.92 -12.17
N ARG A 159 -6.53 -9.34 -13.37
CA ARG A 159 -6.32 -10.09 -14.62
C ARG A 159 -5.03 -10.93 -14.60
N GLN A 160 -3.97 -10.43 -13.96
CA GLN A 160 -2.69 -11.12 -13.84
C GLN A 160 -2.67 -12.16 -12.71
N THR A 161 -3.43 -11.92 -11.63
CA THR A 161 -3.34 -12.72 -10.40
C THR A 161 -4.39 -13.81 -10.32
N ILE A 162 -5.60 -13.55 -10.83
CA ILE A 162 -6.72 -14.50 -10.74
C ILE A 162 -6.63 -15.49 -11.89
N VAL A 163 -6.67 -16.78 -11.54
CA VAL A 163 -6.76 -17.88 -12.50
C VAL A 163 -8.24 -18.19 -12.66
N PHE A 164 -8.79 -17.87 -13.82
CA PHE A 164 -10.22 -17.98 -14.10
C PHE A 164 -10.71 -19.43 -14.25
N GLY A 165 -9.82 -20.37 -14.57
CA GLY A 165 -10.19 -21.77 -14.80
C GLY A 165 -11.21 -21.89 -15.95
N LEU A 166 -12.37 -22.50 -15.67
CA LEU A 166 -13.49 -22.61 -16.62
C LEU A 166 -14.43 -21.39 -16.63
N GLN A 167 -14.24 -20.42 -15.74
CA GLN A 167 -15.10 -19.23 -15.66
C GLN A 167 -14.67 -18.19 -16.69
N SER A 168 -15.63 -17.52 -17.33
CA SER A 168 -15.36 -16.41 -18.26
C SER A 168 -15.14 -15.07 -17.55
N ALA A 169 -15.53 -14.97 -16.28
CA ALA A 169 -15.41 -13.76 -15.46
C ALA A 169 -15.33 -14.11 -13.98
N THR A 170 -14.80 -13.18 -13.18
CA THR A 170 -14.79 -13.24 -11.72
C THR A 170 -15.23 -11.89 -11.17
N ASN A 171 -15.94 -11.91 -10.05
CA ASN A 171 -16.29 -10.70 -9.32
C ASN A 171 -15.42 -10.60 -8.07
N ILE A 172 -15.04 -9.38 -7.71
CA ILE A 172 -14.34 -9.07 -6.46
C ILE A 172 -15.17 -8.09 -5.63
N TRP A 173 -15.14 -8.24 -4.31
CA TRP A 173 -15.79 -7.28 -3.43
C TRP A 173 -14.92 -6.04 -3.25
N LEU A 174 -15.55 -4.87 -3.35
CA LEU A 174 -14.94 -3.57 -3.06
C LEU A 174 -15.42 -3.05 -1.71
N GLY A 175 -14.65 -2.12 -1.14
CA GLY A 175 -15.01 -1.39 0.08
C GLY A 175 -16.17 -0.43 -0.16
N SER A 176 -16.24 0.12 -1.36
CA SER A 176 -17.26 1.08 -1.77
C SER A 176 -18.65 0.45 -1.85
N SER A 177 -19.66 1.29 -1.69
CA SER A 177 -21.07 0.97 -1.96
C SER A 177 -21.54 1.71 -3.21
N TYR A 178 -22.57 1.17 -3.86
CA TYR A 178 -23.27 1.84 -4.94
C TYR A 178 -24.71 2.11 -4.52
N ASN A 179 -25.16 3.34 -4.75
CA ASN A 179 -26.55 3.74 -4.55
C ASN A 179 -27.23 3.82 -5.91
N THR A 180 -28.17 2.91 -6.16
CA THR A 180 -28.91 2.78 -7.43
C THR A 180 -29.91 3.91 -7.66
N THR A 181 -30.37 4.58 -6.61
CA THR A 181 -31.32 5.69 -6.67
C THR A 181 -30.62 6.97 -7.10
N THR A 182 -29.44 7.23 -6.54
CA THR A 182 -28.66 8.44 -6.85
C THR A 182 -27.62 8.22 -7.95
N ASP A 183 -27.41 6.98 -8.38
CA ASP A 183 -26.40 6.58 -9.36
C ASP A 183 -24.99 7.03 -8.96
N THR A 184 -24.64 6.77 -7.69
CA THR A 184 -23.35 7.21 -7.11
C THR A 184 -22.63 6.08 -6.42
N VAL A 185 -21.31 6.04 -6.59
CA VAL A 185 -20.41 5.19 -5.82
C VAL A 185 -19.86 5.99 -4.63
N THR A 186 -19.94 5.39 -3.44
CA THR A 186 -19.44 5.98 -2.19
C THR A 186 -18.37 5.08 -1.61
N GLN A 187 -17.19 5.63 -1.36
CA GLN A 187 -16.09 4.93 -0.70
C GLN A 187 -16.46 4.57 0.74
N SER A 188 -15.75 3.62 1.35
CA SER A 188 -15.98 3.22 2.75
C SER A 188 -15.77 4.36 3.76
N ASN A 189 -15.10 5.44 3.38
CA ASN A 189 -14.89 6.65 4.19
C ASN A 189 -15.98 7.73 3.95
N GLY A 190 -17.01 7.45 3.15
CA GLY A 190 -18.09 8.38 2.83
C GLY A 190 -17.80 9.37 1.69
N LYS A 191 -16.59 9.41 1.14
CA LYS A 191 -16.26 10.27 -0.02
C LYS A 191 -16.79 9.67 -1.33
N PRO A 192 -16.99 10.48 -2.38
CA PRO A 192 -17.30 9.97 -3.72
C PRO A 192 -16.22 9.00 -4.21
N GLY A 193 -16.63 7.84 -4.72
CA GLY A 193 -15.75 6.86 -5.36
C GLY A 193 -15.75 7.01 -6.87
N TYR A 194 -14.89 6.22 -7.53
CA TYR A 194 -14.87 6.16 -8.99
C TYR A 194 -16.21 5.62 -9.52
N HIS A 195 -16.84 6.36 -10.43
CA HIS A 195 -18.07 5.96 -11.10
C HIS A 195 -17.85 6.07 -12.61
N GLY A 196 -17.07 5.13 -13.18
CA GLY A 196 -16.72 5.12 -14.59
C GLY A 196 -17.04 3.80 -15.30
N ASP A 197 -16.33 3.49 -16.38
CA ASP A 197 -16.64 2.38 -17.30
C ASP A 197 -16.21 1.01 -16.75
N TRP A 198 -16.81 0.60 -15.63
CA TRP A 198 -16.46 -0.63 -14.91
C TRP A 198 -16.54 -1.89 -15.80
N THR A 199 -17.39 -1.88 -16.84
CA THR A 199 -17.38 -2.77 -18.00
C THR A 199 -18.15 -2.14 -19.18
N PRO A 200 -17.82 -2.46 -20.45
CA PRO A 200 -18.77 -2.27 -21.55
C PRO A 200 -19.90 -3.30 -21.36
N GLY A 201 -21.07 -2.86 -20.89
CA GLY A 201 -22.24 -3.73 -20.72
C GLY A 201 -22.96 -3.67 -19.37
N GLY A 202 -22.54 -2.76 -18.47
CA GLY A 202 -23.36 -2.37 -17.34
C GLY A 202 -23.01 -3.06 -16.04
N TYR A 203 -22.08 -2.47 -15.29
CA TYR A 203 -22.14 -2.40 -13.84
C TYR A 203 -21.62 -1.03 -13.38
N PRO A 204 -22.08 -0.53 -12.23
CA PRO A 204 -23.09 -1.15 -11.39
C PRO A 204 -24.50 -1.07 -12.02
N LEU A 205 -25.21 -2.20 -12.09
CA LEU A 205 -26.59 -2.24 -12.57
C LEU A 205 -27.52 -1.79 -11.45
N ARG A 206 -28.60 -1.09 -11.79
CA ARG A 206 -29.74 -0.92 -10.89
C ARG A 206 -30.17 -2.29 -10.35
N GLY A 207 -29.94 -2.54 -9.06
CA GLY A 207 -30.56 -3.66 -8.33
C GLY A 207 -29.68 -4.80 -7.83
N SER A 208 -28.34 -4.72 -7.87
CA SER A 208 -27.50 -5.72 -7.18
C SER A 208 -27.02 -5.20 -5.82
N GLY A 209 -27.92 -5.29 -4.83
CA GLY A 209 -27.62 -5.20 -3.40
C GLY A 209 -27.26 -6.55 -2.81
#